data_AF-A0A8J6YQ03-F1
#
_entry.id   AF-A0A8J6YQ03-F1
#
_cell.length_a   1.000
_cell.length_b   1.000
_cell.length_c   1.000
_cell.angle_alpha   90.00
_cell.angle_beta   90.00
_cell.angle_gamma   90.00
#
_symmetry.space_group_name_H-M   'P 1'
#
loop_
_entity.id
_entity.type
_entity.pdbx_description
1 polymer ?
#
loop_
_entity_poly.entity_id
_entity_poly.type
_entity_poly.pdbx_seq_one_letter_code
_entity_poly.pdbx_strand_id
1 'polypeptide(L)'
;MNNGVATFDVTILLQESKGIRSGMTGEAVITVQEKQGVLYVPIEAVQKRGDQYMVITASGNARNTEGNIQMKQVEVGISNEDYIEITNGLSEGEEVILPTVTANQSQQLNRFPGAFPGEMGGFQGGGSRVGSRNSTGGGNR
;
A
#
# COMPACT_ATOMS: atom_id res chain seq x y z
N MET A 1 -15.97 11.39 -5.73
CA MET A 1 -14.91 12.16 -6.42
C MET A 1 -14.74 11.51 -7.78
N ASN A 2 -15.11 12.20 -8.86
CA ASN A 2 -14.94 11.70 -10.24
C ASN A 2 -13.49 11.98 -10.65
N ASN A 3 -12.65 10.95 -10.71
CA ASN A 3 -11.36 11.05 -11.38
C ASN A 3 -11.66 11.04 -12.88
N GLY A 4 -11.74 12.21 -13.51
CA GLY A 4 -12.11 12.37 -14.91
C GLY A 4 -11.06 11.71 -15.81
N VAL A 5 -11.43 10.60 -16.44
CA VAL A 5 -10.64 9.98 -17.51
C VAL A 5 -10.96 10.73 -18.81
N ALA A 6 -9.93 11.24 -19.49
CA ALA A 6 -10.06 11.78 -20.83
C ALA A 6 -9.88 10.63 -21.84
N THR A 7 -10.82 10.49 -22.78
CA THR A 7 -10.76 9.49 -23.85
C THR A 7 -10.57 10.19 -25.19
N PHE A 8 -9.68 9.66 -26.03
CA PHE A 8 -9.38 10.18 -27.36
C PHE A 8 -9.58 9.06 -28.39
N ASP A 9 -10.31 9.37 -29.46
CA ASP A 9 -10.48 8.44 -30.58
C ASP A 9 -9.21 8.40 -31.44
N VAL A 10 -8.72 7.19 -31.71
CA VAL A 10 -7.53 6.95 -32.54
C VAL A 10 -7.90 6.02 -33.69
N THR A 11 -7.58 6.41 -34.92
CA THR A 11 -7.73 5.56 -36.11
C THR A 11 -6.37 5.03 -36.55
N ILE A 12 -6.20 3.71 -36.58
CA ILE A 12 -4.99 3.04 -37.07
C ILE A 12 -5.29 2.44 -38.43
N LEU A 13 -4.63 2.94 -39.47
CA LEU A 13 -4.73 2.40 -40.83
C LEU A 13 -3.59 1.41 -41.08
N LEU A 14 -3.93 0.15 -41.36
CA LEU A 14 -2.98 -0.85 -41.82
C LEU A 14 -2.83 -0.77 -43.34
N GLN A 15 -1.63 -0.44 -43.83
CA GLN A 15 -1.39 -0.26 -45.27
C GLN A 15 -1.24 -1.58 -46.05
N GLU A 16 -0.70 -2.63 -45.41
CA GLU A 16 -0.53 -3.95 -46.03
C GLU A 16 -1.16 -5.02 -45.12
N SER A 17 -2.15 -5.74 -45.63
CA SER A 17 -2.88 -6.79 -44.89
C SER A 17 -2.48 -8.20 -45.31
N LYS A 18 -1.42 -8.33 -46.12
CA LYS A 18 -0.97 -9.62 -46.64
C LYS A 18 -0.51 -10.49 -45.48
N GLY A 19 -1.24 -11.58 -45.22
CA GLY A 19 -0.95 -12.51 -44.13
C GLY A 19 -1.83 -12.32 -42.88
N ILE A 20 -2.57 -11.22 -42.76
CA ILE A 20 -3.55 -11.03 -41.67
C ILE A 20 -4.86 -11.71 -42.08
N ARG A 21 -5.30 -12.70 -41.29
CA ARG A 21 -6.53 -13.44 -41.52
C ARG A 21 -7.60 -13.03 -40.52
N SER A 22 -8.86 -13.21 -40.89
CA SER A 22 -9.97 -13.07 -39.96
C SER A 22 -9.77 -13.98 -38.76
N GLY A 23 -10.01 -13.45 -37.56
CA GLY A 23 -9.80 -14.15 -36.29
C GLY A 23 -8.43 -13.94 -35.63
N MET A 24 -7.52 -13.18 -36.24
CA MET A 24 -6.25 -12.80 -35.60
C MET A 24 -6.45 -11.63 -34.62
N THR A 25 -5.86 -11.73 -33.43
CA THR A 25 -5.74 -10.63 -32.47
C THR A 25 -4.47 -9.84 -32.76
N GLY A 26 -4.52 -8.52 -32.57
CA GLY A 26 -3.35 -7.64 -32.66
C GLY A 26 -3.21 -6.78 -31.41
N GLU A 27 -1.99 -6.41 -31.09
CA GLU A 27 -1.65 -5.43 -30.06
C GLU A 27 -1.00 -4.23 -30.73
N ALA A 28 -1.41 -3.02 -30.35
CA ALA A 28 -0.82 -1.78 -30.83
C ALA A 28 -0.29 -1.00 -29.62
N VAL A 29 0.99 -0.63 -29.67
CA VAL A 29 1.64 0.18 -28.64
C VAL A 29 1.89 1.57 -29.23
N ILE A 30 1.45 2.60 -28.52
CA ILE A 30 1.66 4.00 -28.91
C ILE A 30 2.71 4.60 -27.98
N THR A 31 3.92 4.81 -28.49
CA THR A 31 4.98 5.50 -27.76
C THR A 31 4.83 7.01 -27.96
N VAL A 32 4.44 7.73 -26.90
CA VAL A 32 4.26 9.19 -26.95
C VAL A 32 5.60 9.93 -26.83
N GLN A 33 6.52 9.39 -26.03
CA GLN A 33 7.82 9.98 -25.76
C GLN A 33 8.84 8.90 -25.46
N GLU A 34 10.06 9.08 -25.93
CA GLU A 34 11.21 8.22 -25.64
C GLU A 34 12.44 9.11 -25.41
N LYS A 35 13.30 8.70 -24.48
CA LYS A 35 14.58 9.36 -24.22
C LYS A 35 15.62 8.29 -23.90
N GLN A 36 16.77 8.39 -24.56
CA GLN A 36 17.89 7.45 -24.41
C GLN A 36 19.03 8.10 -23.63
N GLY A 37 19.88 7.27 -23.00
CA GLY A 37 21.05 7.74 -22.25
C GLY A 37 20.68 8.55 -21.00
N VAL A 38 19.62 8.13 -20.30
CA VAL A 38 19.14 8.78 -19.07
C VAL A 38 19.46 7.94 -17.85
N LEU A 39 19.70 8.59 -16.71
CA LEU A 39 19.69 7.93 -15.41
C LEU A 39 18.24 7.74 -14.99
N TYR A 40 17.86 6.53 -14.62
CA TYR A 40 16.50 6.22 -14.19
C TYR A 40 16.49 5.28 -12.98
N VAL A 41 15.44 5.40 -12.18
CA VAL A 41 15.21 4.55 -11.00
C VAL A 41 13.76 4.06 -11.00
N PRO A 42 13.45 2.95 -10.31
CA PRO A 42 12.06 2.53 -10.12
C PRO A 42 11.23 3.65 -9.49
N ILE A 43 9.98 3.82 -9.93
CA ILE A 43 9.11 4.88 -9.42
C ILE A 43 8.90 4.78 -7.91
N GLU A 44 8.92 3.56 -7.36
CA GLU A 44 8.81 3.27 -5.93
C GLU A 44 9.97 3.82 -5.10
N ALA A 45 11.15 4.01 -5.71
CA ALA A 45 12.33 4.55 -5.03
C ALA A 45 12.18 6.06 -4.73
N VAL A 46 11.31 6.75 -5.47
CA VAL A 46 11.16 8.20 -5.39
C VAL A 46 9.99 8.58 -4.49
N GLN A 47 10.30 9.26 -3.40
CA GLN A 47 9.31 9.78 -2.46
C GLN A 47 9.04 11.26 -2.75
N LYS A 48 7.78 11.62 -2.92
CA LYS A 48 7.36 13.03 -3.02
C LYS A 48 7.04 13.58 -1.63
N ARG A 49 7.72 14.65 -1.23
CA ARG A 49 7.46 15.40 0.03
C ARG A 49 7.18 16.86 -0.32
N GLY A 50 5.90 17.24 -0.30
CA GLY A 50 5.47 18.54 -0.83
C GLY A 50 5.78 18.63 -2.32
N ASP A 51 6.56 19.64 -2.71
CA ASP A 51 7.01 19.84 -4.10
C ASP A 51 8.37 19.23 -4.42
N GLN A 52 9.00 18.56 -3.45
CA GLN A 52 10.34 17.98 -3.61
C GLN A 52 10.28 16.47 -3.84
N TYR A 53 11.10 15.99 -4.77
CA TYR A 53 11.35 14.57 -4.99
C TYR A 53 12.61 14.15 -4.22
N MET A 54 12.51 13.05 -3.48
CA MET A 54 13.56 12.56 -2.59
C MET A 54 13.82 11.08 -2.86
N VAL A 55 15.07 10.67 -2.81
CA VAL A 55 15.49 9.27 -2.94
C VAL A 55 16.37 8.92 -1.75
N ILE A 56 16.26 7.68 -1.28
CA ILE A 56 17.11 7.16 -0.21
C ILE A 56 18.26 6.40 -0.86
N THR A 57 19.49 6.76 -0.52
CA THR A 57 20.70 6.10 -1.03
C THR A 57 21.52 5.50 0.11
N ALA A 58 22.27 4.46 -0.20
CA ALA A 58 23.21 3.86 0.73
C ALA A 58 24.64 4.16 0.28
N SER A 59 25.43 4.77 1.16
CA SER A 59 26.87 4.92 0.92
C SER A 59 27.61 3.75 1.58
N GLY A 60 28.19 2.86 0.76
CA GLY A 60 28.94 1.67 1.17
C GLY A 60 28.27 0.38 0.71
N ASN A 61 29.03 -0.73 0.66
CA ASN A 61 28.49 -2.04 0.26
C ASN A 61 27.22 -2.37 1.06
N ALA A 62 26.07 -2.47 0.39
CA ALA A 62 24.76 -2.80 0.98
C ALA A 62 24.71 -4.12 1.78
N ARG A 63 25.80 -4.89 1.80
CA ARG A 63 26.00 -6.08 2.65
C ARG A 63 26.36 -5.78 4.10
N ASN A 64 26.88 -4.59 4.40
CA ASN A 64 27.12 -4.18 5.78
C ASN A 64 26.04 -3.17 6.17
N THR A 65 25.24 -3.52 7.17
CA THR A 65 24.13 -2.74 7.74
C THR A 65 24.55 -1.42 8.40
N GLU A 66 25.80 -0.98 8.18
CA GLU A 66 26.39 0.28 8.64
C GLU A 66 26.64 1.26 7.47
N GLY A 67 26.11 0.96 6.28
CA GLY A 67 26.10 1.90 5.16
C GLY A 67 25.37 3.18 5.58
N ASN A 68 25.99 4.33 5.38
CA ASN A 68 25.39 5.62 5.71
C ASN A 68 24.17 5.82 4.79
N ILE A 69 22.97 5.63 5.34
CA ILE A 69 21.71 5.90 4.64
C ILE A 69 21.56 7.42 4.55
N GLN A 70 21.39 7.95 3.33
CA GLN A 70 21.20 9.36 3.08
C GLN A 70 19.91 9.59 2.31
N MET A 71 19.21 10.67 2.64
CA MET A 71 18.08 11.15 1.85
C MET A 71 18.57 12.28 0.96
N LYS A 72 18.49 12.09 -0.36
CA LYS A 72 18.91 13.05 -1.36
C LYS A 72 17.70 13.63 -2.08
N GLN A 73 17.68 14.94 -2.24
CA GLN A 73 16.75 15.60 -3.15
C GLN A 73 17.19 15.35 -4.59
N VAL A 74 16.22 15.04 -5.46
CA VAL A 74 16.45 14.82 -6.89
C VAL A 74 15.54 15.70 -7.73
N GLU A 75 15.98 15.97 -8.94
CA GLU A 75 15.15 16.52 -10.00
C GLU A 75 14.76 15.39 -10.95
N VAL A 76 13.48 15.37 -11.33
CA VAL A 76 12.91 14.29 -12.12
C VAL A 76 12.49 14.80 -13.50
N GLY A 77 12.65 13.93 -14.50
CA GLY A 77 12.26 14.19 -15.88
C GLY A 77 11.00 13.44 -16.27
N ILE A 78 11.06 12.78 -17.44
CA ILE A 78 9.96 11.95 -17.92
C ILE A 78 9.78 10.72 -17.02
N SER A 79 8.56 10.21 -16.93
CA SER A 79 8.25 9.00 -16.17
C SER A 79 7.25 8.14 -16.92
N ASN A 80 7.33 6.83 -16.73
CA ASN A 80 6.31 5.88 -17.12
C ASN A 80 5.77 5.17 -15.87
N GLU A 81 5.08 4.04 -16.06
CA GLU A 81 4.45 3.29 -14.95
C GLU A 81 5.48 2.65 -14.01
N ASP A 82 6.67 2.32 -14.52
CA ASP A 82 7.68 1.54 -13.80
C ASP A 82 8.86 2.40 -13.31
N TYR A 83 9.24 3.41 -14.09
CA TYR A 83 10.50 4.14 -13.96
C TYR A 83 10.31 5.64 -14.08
N ILE A 84 11.23 6.37 -13.45
CA ILE A 84 11.33 7.82 -13.52
C ILE A 84 12.76 8.23 -13.85
N GLU A 85 12.89 9.16 -14.79
CA GLU A 85 14.15 9.79 -15.13
C GLU A 85 14.62 10.69 -13.98
N ILE A 86 15.91 10.62 -13.66
CA ILE A 86 16.59 11.52 -12.74
C ILE A 86 17.50 12.45 -13.55
N THR A 87 17.17 13.74 -13.56
CA THR A 87 17.96 14.77 -14.26
C THR A 87 19.05 15.35 -13.38
N ASN A 88 18.87 15.33 -12.06
CA ASN A 88 19.84 15.85 -11.10
C ASN A 88 19.70 15.20 -9.72
N GLY A 89 20.77 15.23 -8.92
CA GLY A 89 20.79 14.75 -7.53
C GLY A 89 21.27 13.32 -7.32
N LEU A 90 21.49 12.55 -8.39
CA LEU A 90 22.11 11.22 -8.36
C LEU A 90 23.19 11.09 -9.43
N SER A 91 24.08 10.12 -9.24
CA SER A 91 25.13 9.76 -10.21
C SER A 91 25.01 8.29 -10.59
N GLU A 92 25.47 7.95 -11.79
CA GLU A 92 25.55 6.56 -12.23
C GLU A 92 26.38 5.73 -11.25
N GLY A 93 25.89 4.53 -10.91
CA GLY A 93 26.52 3.62 -9.95
C GLY A 93 26.13 3.85 -8.49
N GLU A 94 25.33 4.87 -8.16
CA GLU A 94 24.76 5.03 -6.83
C GLU A 94 23.60 4.04 -6.59
N GLU A 95 23.59 3.38 -5.42
CA GLU A 95 22.53 2.45 -5.04
C GLU A 95 21.37 3.20 -4.35
N VAL A 96 20.15 2.94 -4.82
CA VAL A 96 18.91 3.47 -4.24
C VAL A 96 18.19 2.38 -3.44
N ILE A 97 17.65 2.75 -2.28
CA ILE A 97 16.89 1.84 -1.43
C ILE A 97 15.41 1.94 -1.78
N LEU A 98 14.80 0.80 -2.10
CA LEU A 98 13.35 0.71 -2.24
C LEU A 98 12.67 0.70 -0.86
N PRO A 99 11.63 1.52 -0.64
CA PRO A 99 10.89 1.49 0.62
C PRO A 99 10.18 0.15 0.78
N THR A 100 10.36 -0.50 1.93
CA THR A 100 9.56 -1.68 2.28
C THR A 100 8.23 -1.24 2.86
N VAL A 101 7.13 -1.63 2.21
CA VAL A 101 5.78 -1.42 2.76
C VAL A 101 5.56 -2.42 3.88
N THR A 102 5.95 -2.06 5.11
CA THR A 102 5.59 -2.86 6.28
C THR A 102 4.11 -2.63 6.56
N ALA A 103 3.27 -3.60 6.20
CA ALA A 103 1.88 -3.61 6.63
C ALA A 103 1.83 -3.74 8.16
N ASN A 104 1.63 -2.62 8.84
CA ASN A 104 1.36 -2.61 10.28
C ASN A 104 0.02 -3.30 10.53
N GLN A 105 0.03 -4.60 10.79
CA GLN A 105 -1.09 -5.25 11.46
C GLN A 105 -1.13 -4.68 12.88
N SER A 106 -2.05 -3.75 13.12
CA SER A 106 -2.46 -3.35 14.46
C SER A 106 -3.05 -4.57 15.17
N GLN A 107 -2.19 -5.40 15.78
CA GLN A 107 -2.58 -6.41 16.74
C GLN A 107 -2.97 -5.70 18.04
N GLN A 108 -4.13 -5.06 18.02
CA GLN A 108 -4.79 -4.63 19.24
C GLN A 108 -5.52 -5.85 19.81
N LEU A 109 -4.73 -6.71 20.46
CA LEU A 109 -5.22 -7.81 21.27
C LEU A 109 -5.93 -7.17 22.48
N ASN A 110 -7.24 -6.99 22.39
CA ASN A 110 -8.09 -6.52 23.48
C ASN A 110 -8.19 -7.62 24.56
N ARG A 111 -7.10 -7.79 25.30
CA ARG A 111 -7.01 -8.65 26.48
C ARG A 111 -7.65 -7.89 27.64
N PHE A 112 -8.96 -7.99 27.79
CA PHE A 112 -9.68 -7.52 28.98
C PHE A 112 -9.20 -8.32 30.20
N PRO A 113 -8.52 -7.70 31.18
CA PRO A 113 -8.26 -8.30 32.49
C PRO A 113 -9.45 -7.96 33.40
N GLY A 114 -9.89 -8.92 34.20
CA GLY A 114 -11.04 -8.77 35.09
C GLY A 114 -10.96 -7.54 36.00
N ALA A 115 -12.08 -6.84 36.11
CA ALA A 115 -12.34 -5.81 37.12
C ALA A 115 -13.83 -5.82 37.50
N PHE A 116 -14.20 -6.69 38.45
CA PHE A 116 -15.32 -6.43 39.36
C PHE A 116 -14.91 -6.79 40.79
N PRO A 117 -14.15 -5.92 41.48
CA PRO A 117 -14.07 -5.90 42.94
C PRO A 117 -15.31 -5.18 43.47
N GLY A 118 -16.07 -5.86 44.34
CA GLY A 118 -17.22 -5.26 45.01
C GLY A 118 -16.82 -4.15 45.99
N GLU A 119 -17.70 -3.17 46.20
CA GLU A 119 -18.00 -2.53 47.49
C GLU A 119 -19.12 -1.48 47.33
N MET A 120 -20.32 -1.78 47.83
CA MET A 120 -21.37 -0.86 48.32
C MET A 120 -22.58 -1.76 48.63
N GLY A 121 -23.04 -1.93 49.87
CA GLY A 121 -23.42 -0.88 50.83
C GLY A 121 -24.91 -1.11 51.12
N GLY A 122 -25.23 -1.49 52.36
CA GLY A 122 -26.47 -2.19 52.71
C GLY A 122 -27.77 -1.41 52.54
N PHE A 123 -28.85 -2.16 52.30
CA PHE A 123 -30.20 -1.74 52.61
C PHE A 123 -30.97 -2.87 53.31
N GLN A 124 -31.34 -2.51 54.53
CA GLN A 124 -32.15 -3.20 55.51
C GLN A 124 -33.64 -3.02 55.15
N GLY A 125 -34.47 -4.05 55.30
CA GLY A 125 -35.91 -3.83 55.51
C GLY A 125 -36.87 -4.83 54.88
N GLY A 126 -37.30 -5.80 55.68
CA GLY A 126 -38.73 -6.08 55.90
C GLY A 126 -39.49 -6.94 54.88
N GLY A 127 -40.18 -7.95 55.40
CA GLY A 127 -41.46 -8.39 54.81
C GLY A 127 -41.54 -9.87 54.45
N SER A 128 -42.29 -10.59 55.27
CA SER A 128 -42.71 -11.99 55.14
C SER A 128 -43.40 -12.34 53.82
N ARG A 129 -43.31 -13.63 53.41
CA ARG A 129 -44.41 -14.56 53.02
C ARG A 129 -43.83 -15.69 52.13
N VAL A 130 -43.74 -16.93 52.61
CA VAL A 130 -44.75 -18.00 52.57
C VAL A 130 -44.76 -18.80 51.25
N GLY A 131 -44.61 -20.13 51.38
CA GLY A 131 -45.09 -21.15 50.41
C GLY A 131 -43.98 -21.87 49.63
N SER A 132 -43.39 -22.98 50.07
CA SER A 132 -43.93 -24.36 50.14
C SER A 132 -43.94 -25.12 48.80
N ARG A 133 -43.12 -26.18 48.73
CA ARG A 133 -43.28 -27.46 47.97
C ARG A 133 -43.19 -27.36 46.44
N ASN A 134 -42.76 -28.36 45.67
CA ASN A 134 -42.17 -29.69 45.83
C ASN A 134 -41.89 -30.19 44.39
N SER A 135 -40.81 -30.97 44.20
CA SER A 135 -40.71 -32.15 43.32
C SER A 135 -41.05 -32.10 41.80
N THR A 136 -40.22 -32.85 41.08
CA THR A 136 -40.51 -33.77 39.95
C THR A 136 -40.42 -33.31 38.49
N GLY A 137 -39.69 -34.13 37.72
CA GLY A 137 -39.93 -34.43 36.30
C GLY A 137 -39.10 -33.58 35.34
N GLY A 138 -38.28 -34.11 34.45
CA GLY A 138 -38.45 -35.31 33.63
C GLY A 138 -38.58 -34.86 32.17
N GLY A 139 -37.70 -35.34 31.30
CA GLY A 139 -37.49 -34.81 29.95
C GLY A 139 -38.65 -35.00 28.96
N ASN A 140 -38.48 -34.48 27.74
CA ASN A 140 -38.38 -35.23 26.49
C ASN A 140 -38.50 -34.28 25.27
N ARG A 141 -37.89 -34.73 24.15
CA ARG A 141 -38.02 -34.27 22.75
C ARG A 141 -37.10 -33.15 22.30
#